data_AF-A0A6V7V3Q0-F1
#
_entry.id   AF-A0A6V7V3Q0-F1
#
_cell.length_a   1.000
_cell.length_b   1.000
_cell.length_c   1.000
_cell.angle_alpha   90.00
_cell.angle_beta   90.00
_cell.angle_gamma   90.00
#
_symmetry.space_group_name_H-M   'P 1'
#
loop_
_entity.id
_entity.type
_entity.pdbx_description
1 polymer ?
#
loop_
_entity_poly.entity_id
_entity_poly.type
_entity_poly.pdbx_seq_one_letter_code
_entity_poly.pdbx_strand_id
1 'polypeptide(L)' 'MGGKVAAEFSLQDAERNHGESPHTSECSYQLMAADLREFIQKEVLSRSRFKTVFLLGHSMGGKVAAEFSLQDAEVLFF' A
#
# COMPACT_ATOMS: atom_id res chain seq x y z
N MET A 1 13.70 -24.90 3.01
CA MET A 1 12.50 -24.52 2.24
C MET A 1 11.94 -23.25 2.86
N GLY A 2 12.34 -22.08 2.35
CA GLY A 2 12.01 -20.78 2.96
C GLY A 2 10.58 -20.38 2.60
N GLY A 3 9.66 -20.47 3.56
CA GLY A 3 8.27 -20.04 3.36
C GLY A 3 8.20 -18.56 3.01
N LYS A 4 7.67 -18.25 1.82
CA LYS A 4 7.23 -16.91 1.45
C LYS A 4 5.99 -16.62 2.29
N VAL A 5 6.18 -15.95 3.43
CA VAL A 5 5.04 -15.45 4.20
C VAL A 5 4.66 -14.11 3.55
N ALA A 6 3.60 -14.13 2.74
CA ALA A 6 2.90 -12.91 2.38
C ALA A 6 2.18 -12.45 3.66
N ALA A 7 2.55 -11.29 4.17
CA ALA A 7 1.73 -10.65 5.17
C ALA A 7 0.55 -10.01 4.43
N GLU A 8 -0.65 -10.48 4.73
CA GLU A 8 -1.89 -9.92 4.21
C GLU A 8 -2.28 -8.74 5.09
N PHE A 9 -2.15 -7.53 4.54
CA PHE A 9 -2.62 -6.31 5.20
C PHE A 9 -3.87 -5.86 4.46
N SER A 10 -5.01 -5.85 5.16
CA SER A 10 -6.22 -5.18 4.67
C SER A 10 -6.02 -3.68 4.83
N LEU A 11 -5.78 -2.97 3.72
CA LEU A 11 -5.37 -1.56 3.70
C LEU A 11 -6.53 -0.57 3.95
N GLN A 12 -7.52 -0.93 4.77
CA GLN A 12 -8.61 -0.02 5.11
C GLN A 12 -8.13 1.24 5.82
N ASP A 13 -7.06 1.15 6.61
CA ASP A 13 -6.49 2.28 7.35
C ASP A 13 -5.53 3.16 6.51
N ALA A 14 -5.04 2.65 5.38
CA ALA A 14 -4.21 3.43 4.44
C ALA A 14 -5.05 4.22 3.43
N GLU A 15 -6.35 3.89 3.32
CA GLU A 15 -7.27 4.54 2.42
C GLU A 15 -7.92 5.73 3.12
N ARG A 16 -7.43 6.95 2.83
CA ARG A 16 -8.01 8.20 3.34
C ARG A 16 -9.54 8.18 3.26
N ASN A 17 -10.20 8.74 4.27
CA ASN A 17 -11.65 8.77 4.42
C ASN A 17 -12.34 7.40 4.65
N HIS A 18 -11.60 6.34 4.99
CA HIS A 18 -12.14 5.05 5.44
C HIS A 18 -11.57 4.66 6.82
N GLY A 19 -12.35 3.93 7.61
CA GLY A 19 -11.91 3.40 8.91
C GLY A 19 -11.49 4.51 9.88
N GLU A 20 -10.32 4.34 10.49
CA GLU A 20 -9.70 5.31 11.42
C GLU A 20 -8.74 6.29 10.70
N SER A 21 -8.67 6.24 9.37
CA SER A 21 -7.79 7.14 8.61
C SER A 21 -8.23 8.60 8.69
N PRO A 22 -7.32 9.59 8.56
CA PRO A 22 -7.70 11.00 8.54
C PRO A 22 -8.74 11.32 7.46
N HIS A 23 -9.76 12.08 7.84
CA HIS A 23 -10.78 12.55 6.92
C HIS A 23 -10.34 13.87 6.27
N THR A 24 -10.39 13.93 4.95
CA THR A 24 -9.98 15.08 4.12
C THR A 24 -10.82 15.17 2.85
N SER A 25 -11.10 16.40 2.39
CA SER A 25 -11.79 16.62 1.11
C SER A 25 -10.94 16.27 -0.11
N GLU A 26 -9.63 16.13 0.06
CA GLU A 26 -8.72 15.78 -1.03
C GLU A 26 -8.65 14.27 -1.22
N CYS A 27 -9.07 13.79 -2.38
CA CYS A 27 -9.02 12.37 -2.71
C CYS A 27 -8.57 12.18 -4.16
N SER A 28 -7.28 11.87 -4.35
CA SER A 28 -6.69 11.55 -5.65
C SER A 28 -5.86 10.27 -5.55
N TYR A 29 -5.66 9.58 -6.68
CA TYR A 29 -4.83 8.37 -6.71
C TYR A 29 -3.39 8.64 -6.29
N GLN A 30 -2.86 9.82 -6.64
CA GLN A 30 -1.51 10.23 -6.26
C GLN A 30 -1.36 10.33 -4.74
N LEU A 31 -2.35 10.94 -4.09
CA LEU A 31 -2.36 11.12 -2.65
C LEU A 31 -2.54 9.77 -1.93
N MET A 32 -3.44 8.91 -2.42
CA MET A 32 -3.60 7.56 -1.88
C MET A 32 -2.34 6.68 -2.08
N ALA A 33 -1.62 6.83 -3.19
CA ALA A 33 -0.35 6.14 -3.41
C ALA A 33 0.74 6.64 -2.44
N ALA A 34 0.75 7.93 -2.12
CA ALA A 34 1.66 8.49 -1.12
C ALA A 34 1.34 7.98 0.29
N ASP A 35 0.06 7.92 0.67
CA ASP A 35 -0.39 7.35 1.95
C ASP A 35 0.03 5.87 2.06
N LEU A 36 -0.14 5.11 0.98
CA LEU A 36 0.31 3.71 0.89
C LEU A 36 1.83 3.57 1.05
N ARG A 37 2.64 4.46 0.47
CA ARG A 37 4.10 4.47 0.63
C ARG A 37 4.50 4.66 2.08
N GLU A 38 3.90 5.64 2.73
CA GLU A 38 4.15 5.93 4.14
C GLU A 38 3.79 4.73 5.02
N PHE A 39 2.62 4.12 4.79
CA PHE A 39 2.18 2.93 5.51
C PHE A 39 3.15 1.75 5.32
N ILE A 40 3.54 1.45 4.07
CA ILE A 40 4.49 0.36 3.79
C ILE A 40 5.82 0.59 4.52
N GLN A 41 6.35 1.82 4.52
CA GLN A 41 7.62 2.11 5.17
C GLN A 41 7.51 2.03 6.70
N LYS A 42 6.48 2.65 7.29
CA LYS A 42 6.33 2.81 8.74
C LYS A 42 5.80 1.58 9.43
N GLU A 43 4.86 0.86 8.81
CA GLU A 43 4.15 -0.24 9.46
C GLU A 43 4.57 -1.61 8.93
N VAL A 44 4.81 -1.73 7.62
CA VAL A 44 5.14 -3.03 7.01
C VAL A 44 6.63 -3.31 7.10
N LEU A 45 7.49 -2.48 6.49
CA LEU A 45 8.92 -2.73 6.35
C LEU A 45 9.70 -2.49 7.64
N SER A 46 9.25 -1.60 8.52
CA SER A 46 9.90 -1.39 9.83
C SER A 46 9.75 -2.59 10.76
N ARG A 47 8.66 -3.36 10.60
CA ARG A 47 8.29 -4.52 11.44
C ARG A 47 8.55 -5.86 10.74
N SER A 48 8.87 -5.84 9.45
CA SER A 48 9.09 -7.01 8.63
C SER A 48 10.58 -7.29 8.41
N ARG A 49 10.94 -8.56 8.44
CA ARG A 49 12.26 -9.04 7.99
C ARG A 49 12.41 -9.03 6.46
N PHE A 50 11.30 -8.88 5.74
CA PHE A 50 11.28 -8.85 4.28
C PHE A 50 11.52 -7.44 3.77
N LYS A 51 12.21 -7.32 2.63
CA LYS A 51 12.51 -6.04 1.96
C LYS A 51 11.70 -5.82 0.69
N THR A 52 10.87 -6.79 0.33
CA THR A 52 10.02 -6.76 -0.85
C THR A 52 8.58 -6.95 -0.42
N VAL A 53 7.68 -6.16 -1.02
CA VAL A 53 6.24 -6.21 -0.79
C VAL A 53 5.56 -6.46 -2.12
N PHE A 54 4.55 -7.33 -2.12
CA PHE A 54 3.64 -7.50 -3.25
C PHE A 54 2.33 -6.79 -2.93
N LEU A 55 1.85 -5.97 -3.86
CA LEU A 55 0.61 -5.22 -3.71
C LEU A 55 -0.48 -5.87 -4.54
N LEU A 56 -1.60 -6.22 -3.90
CA LEU A 56 -2.80 -6.70 -4.54
C LEU A 56 -3.95 -5.75 -4.19
N GLY A 57 -4.54 -5.12 -5.21
CA GLY A 57 -5.60 -4.13 -5.03
C GLY A 57 -6.90 -4.54 -5.71
N HIS A 58 -8.03 -4.44 -5.01
CA HIS A 58 -9.37 -4.63 -5.59
C HIS A 58 -10.01 -3.29 -5.92
N SER A 59 -10.68 -3.19 -7.09
CA SER A 59 -11.40 -1.98 -7.52
C SER A 59 -10.53 -0.72 -7.42
N MET A 60 -10.85 0.19 -6.49
CA MET A 60 -10.07 1.41 -6.28
C MET A 60 -8.64 1.11 -5.81
N GLY A 61 -8.45 0.10 -4.96
CA GLY A 61 -7.13 -0.32 -4.51
C GLY A 61 -6.24 -0.78 -5.66
N GLY A 62 -6.81 -1.33 -6.74
CA GLY A 62 -6.06 -1.69 -7.95
C GLY A 62 -5.51 -0.46 -8.69
N LYS A 63 -6.28 0.63 -8.72
CA LYS A 63 -5.83 1.91 -9.31
C LYS A 63 -4.77 2.59 -8.46
N VAL A 64 -4.90 2.54 -7.13
CA VAL A 64 -3.88 3.04 -6.20
C VAL A 64 -2.59 2.24 -6.35
N ALA A 65 -2.68 0.92 -6.46
CA ALA A 65 -1.54 0.04 -6.69
C ALA A 65 -0.82 0.34 -8.01
N ALA A 66 -1.57 0.58 -9.09
CA ALA A 66 -1.00 0.98 -10.38
C ALA A 66 -0.34 2.36 -10.31
N GLU A 67 -1.00 3.35 -9.70
CA GLU A 67 -0.42 4.69 -9.50
C GLU A 67 0.86 4.62 -8.65
N PHE A 68 0.86 3.80 -7.60
CA PHE A 68 2.04 3.55 -6.77
C PHE A 68 3.23 3.06 -7.61
N SER A 69 3.01 2.13 -8.56
CA SER A 69 4.10 1.60 -9.38
C SER A 69 4.70 2.64 -10.31
N LEU A 70 3.88 3.58 -10.79
CA LEU A 70 4.36 4.68 -11.63
C LEU A 70 5.21 5.68 -10.84
N GLN A 71 4.95 5.81 -9.53
CA GLN A 71 5.68 6.72 -8.65
C GLN A 71 6.89 6.08 -7.97
N ASP A 72 6.86 4.77 -7.71
CA ASP A 72 7.91 3.98 -7.06
C ASP A 72 8.23 2.73 -7.87
N ALA A 73 9.29 2.81 -8.68
CA ALA A 73 9.67 1.78 -9.65
C ALA A 73 10.28 0.48 -9.05
N GLU A 74 10.33 0.32 -7.72
CA GLU A 74 10.90 -0.87 -7.07
C GLU A 74 9.86 -1.94 -6.67
N VAL A 75 8.58 -1.78 -7.02
CA VAL A 75 7.52 -2.75 -6.67
C VAL A 75 7.09 -3.58 -7.89
N LEU A 76 7.23 -4.90 -7.80
CA LEU A 76 6.82 -5.87 -8.81
C LEU A 76 5.38 -6.34 -8.59
N PHE A 77 4.58 -6.36 -9.67
CA PHE A 77 3.21 -6.87 -9.69
C PHE A 77 3.13 -8.22 -10.41
N PHE A 78 2.28 -9.11 -9.92
CA PHE A 78 1.94 -10.40 -10.53
C PHE A 78 0.43 -10.65 -10.42
#